data_AF-A0A7W6Y4Y9-F1
#
_entry.id   AF-A0A7W6Y4Y9-F1
#
_cell.length_a   1.000
_cell.length_b   1.000
_cell.length_c   1.000
_cell.angle_alpha   90.00
_cell.angle_beta   90.00
_cell.angle_gamma   90.00
#
_symmetry.space_group_name_H-M   'P 1'
#
loop_
_entity.id
_entity.type
_entity.pdbx_description
1 polymer ?
#
loop_
_entity_poly.entity_id
_entity_poly.type
_entity_poly.pdbx_seq_one_letter_code
_entity_poly.pdbx_strand_id
1 'polypeptide(L)'
;AKTEVCETGLWRYSRHPNYFFEWMFWCCWFLLAASPSWLSLLAPLLMYWLLVHVSGIPPLEDHMLRSRGEKFRALQRRVNAFFPGPRRQDIHPEGELK
;
A
#
# COMPACT_ATOMS: atom_id res chain seq x y z
N ALA A 1 18.68 1.63 -15.93
CA ALA A 1 17.58 2.01 -15.01
C ALA A 1 17.91 1.48 -13.62
N LYS A 2 17.77 2.28 -12.55
CA LYS A 2 18.01 1.80 -11.19
C LYS A 2 17.12 0.59 -10.91
N THR A 3 17.71 -0.52 -10.47
CA THR A 3 17.04 -1.80 -10.21
C THR A 3 16.54 -1.95 -8.78
N GLU A 4 16.71 -0.92 -7.97
CA GLU A 4 16.39 -0.92 -6.55
C GLU A 4 14.94 -0.52 -6.30
N VAL A 5 14.38 -1.09 -5.23
CA VAL A 5 13.04 -0.74 -4.75
C VAL A 5 13.20 0.34 -3.69
N CYS A 6 12.35 1.37 -3.74
CA CYS A 6 12.41 2.46 -2.78
C CYS A 6 11.91 1.98 -1.42
N GLU A 7 12.76 2.10 -0.41
CA GLU A 7 12.49 1.66 0.96
C GLU A 7 12.63 2.78 1.99
N THR A 8 12.80 4.02 1.53
CA THR A 8 13.05 5.20 2.36
C THR A 8 11.76 5.99 2.61
N GLY A 9 11.70 6.68 3.76
CA GLY A 9 10.56 7.52 4.13
C GLY A 9 9.25 6.73 4.28
N LEU A 10 8.19 7.16 3.59
CA LEU A 10 6.85 6.57 3.67
C LEU A 10 6.79 5.15 3.05
N TRP A 11 7.64 4.88 2.06
CA TRP A 11 7.79 3.56 1.44
C TRP A 11 8.39 2.51 2.39
N ARG A 12 8.89 2.95 3.56
CA ARG A 12 9.28 2.06 4.64
C ARG A 12 8.07 1.38 5.29
N TYR A 13 6.94 2.07 5.36
CA TYR A 13 5.76 1.66 6.14
C TYR A 13 4.67 1.01 5.28
N SER A 14 4.61 1.35 4.01
CA SER A 14 3.68 0.76 3.04
C SER A 14 4.34 0.70 1.67
N ARG A 15 3.99 -0.30 0.86
CA ARG A 15 4.44 -0.43 -0.53
C ARG A 15 3.73 0.55 -1.46
N HIS A 16 2.57 1.05 -1.04
CA HIS A 16 1.75 2.04 -1.76
C HIS A 16 1.17 3.16 -0.87
N PRO A 17 1.98 3.92 -0.09
CA PRO A 17 1.55 5.11 0.64
C PRO A 17 0.79 6.13 -0.21
N ASN A 18 1.14 6.28 -1.50
CA ASN A 18 0.39 7.15 -2.41
C ASN A 18 -1.10 6.77 -2.49
N TYR A 19 -1.42 5.49 -2.66
CA TYR A 19 -2.81 5.02 -2.71
C TYR A 19 -3.53 5.16 -1.37
N PHE A 20 -2.80 5.03 -0.27
CA PHE A 20 -3.35 5.31 1.06
C PHE A 20 -3.78 6.78 1.19
N PHE A 21 -2.93 7.74 0.79
CA PHE A 21 -3.28 9.16 0.84
C PHE A 21 -4.38 9.54 -0.14
N GLU A 22 -4.42 8.91 -1.31
CA GLU A 22 -5.51 9.08 -2.26
C GLU A 22 -6.84 8.63 -1.62
N TRP A 23 -6.90 7.43 -1.06
CA TRP A 23 -8.10 6.97 -0.35
C TRP A 23 -8.47 7.88 0.83
N MET A 24 -7.48 8.34 1.61
CA MET A 24 -7.71 9.26 2.72
C MET A 24 -8.29 10.61 2.24
N PHE A 25 -7.87 11.09 1.07
CA PHE A 25 -8.44 12.29 0.43
C PHE A 25 -9.92 12.10 0.10
N TRP A 26 -10.32 10.93 -0.40
CA TRP A 26 -11.74 10.62 -0.61
C TRP A 26 -12.56 10.55 0.69
N CYS A 27 -11.95 10.06 1.78
CA CYS A 27 -12.56 10.10 3.11
C CYS A 27 -12.73 11.54 3.62
N CYS A 28 -11.78 12.44 3.35
CA CYS A 28 -11.92 13.86 3.71
C CYS A 28 -13.14 14.50 3.03
N TRP A 29 -13.42 14.13 1.78
CA TRP A 29 -14.57 14.71 1.08
C TRP A 29 -15.90 14.27 1.70
N PHE A 30 -15.97 13.04 2.22
CA PHE A 30 -17.12 12.59 3.00
C PHE A 30 -17.28 13.43 4.29
N LEU A 31 -16.19 13.70 5.01
CA LEU A 31 -16.22 14.45 6.28
C LEU A 31 -16.54 15.94 6.09
N LEU A 32 -16.13 16.53 4.97
CA LEU A 32 -16.37 17.95 4.65
C LEU A 32 -17.73 18.21 4.00
N ALA A 33 -18.47 17.16 3.63
CA ALA A 33 -19.79 17.32 3.05
C ALA A 33 -20.75 17.95 4.08
N ALA A 34 -21.41 19.05 3.70
CA ALA A 34 -22.35 19.77 4.59
C ALA A 34 -23.59 18.93 4.98
N SER A 35 -23.96 17.95 4.15
CA SER A 35 -25.01 16.98 4.44
C SER A 35 -24.55 15.59 3.97
N PRO A 36 -23.77 14.87 4.79
CA PRO A 36 -23.25 13.56 4.40
C PRO A 36 -24.39 12.54 4.43
N SER A 37 -24.67 11.96 3.27
CA SER A 37 -25.54 10.80 3.18
C SER A 37 -24.71 9.53 3.43
N TRP A 38 -25.33 8.47 3.97
CA TRP A 38 -24.68 7.15 4.02
C TRP A 38 -24.24 6.65 2.63
N LEU A 39 -24.92 7.11 1.56
CA LEU A 39 -24.51 6.88 0.18
C LEU A 39 -23.16 7.54 -0.17
N SER A 40 -22.78 8.62 0.49
CA SER A 40 -21.50 9.30 0.26
C SER A 40 -20.31 8.48 0.74
N LEU A 41 -20.50 7.50 1.64
CA LEU A 41 -19.47 6.52 2.00
C LEU A 41 -19.19 5.51 0.89
N LEU A 42 -20.10 5.37 -0.08
CA LEU A 42 -19.90 4.47 -1.21
C LEU A 42 -18.71 4.90 -2.07
N ALA A 43 -18.44 6.21 -2.19
CA ALA A 43 -17.30 6.74 -2.93
C ALA A 43 -15.94 6.27 -2.35
N PRO A 44 -15.59 6.53 -1.08
CA PRO A 44 -14.33 6.04 -0.51
C PRO A 44 -14.26 4.50 -0.41
N LEU A 45 -15.39 3.81 -0.24
CA LEU A 45 -15.45 2.34 -0.26
C LEU A 45 -15.10 1.77 -1.65
N LEU A 46 -15.72 2.29 -2.70
CA LEU A 46 -15.42 1.89 -4.08
C LEU A 46 -13.99 2.26 -4.44
N MET A 47 -13.51 3.43 -4.03
CA MET A 47 -12.14 3.85 -4.28
C MET A 47 -11.13 2.90 -3.62
N TYR A 48 -11.35 2.52 -2.35
CA TYR A 48 -10.54 1.51 -1.68
C TYR A 48 -10.52 0.18 -2.45
N TRP A 49 -11.69 -0.30 -2.86
CA TRP A 49 -11.80 -1.57 -3.57
C TRP A 49 -11.07 -1.54 -4.91
N LEU A 50 -11.23 -0.47 -5.70
CA LEU A 50 -10.55 -0.31 -6.98
C LEU A 50 -9.02 -0.25 -6.82
N LEU A 51 -8.53 0.52 -5.84
CA LEU A 51 -7.10 0.66 -5.60
C LEU A 51 -6.47 -0.63 -5.07
N VAL A 52 -7.11 -1.30 -4.12
CA VAL A 52 -6.51 -2.46 -3.43
C VAL A 52 -6.72 -3.77 -4.21
N HIS A 53 -7.85 -3.95 -4.89
CA HIS A 53 -8.24 -5.25 -5.44
C HIS A 53 -8.32 -5.30 -6.97
N VAL A 54 -8.42 -4.18 -7.68
CA VAL A 54 -8.65 -4.18 -9.13
C VAL A 54 -7.48 -3.61 -9.91
N SER A 55 -7.32 -2.29 -9.88
CA SER A 55 -6.46 -1.58 -10.84
C SER A 55 -5.24 -0.90 -10.22
N GLY A 56 -5.21 -0.72 -8.90
CA GLY A 56 -4.08 -0.06 -8.24
C GLY A 56 -2.92 -1.04 -7.98
N ILE A 57 -3.03 -1.78 -6.88
CA ILE A 57 -1.92 -2.60 -6.34
C ILE A 57 -1.65 -3.85 -7.18
N PRO A 58 -2.63 -4.72 -7.51
CA PRO A 58 -2.34 -6.02 -8.12
C PRO A 58 -1.57 -5.95 -9.45
N PRO A 59 -1.97 -5.14 -10.45
CA PRO A 59 -1.25 -5.10 -11.73
C PRO A 59 0.14 -4.47 -11.60
N LEU A 60 0.31 -3.52 -10.66
CA LEU A 60 1.59 -2.88 -10.41
C LEU A 60 2.56 -3.82 -9.69
N GLU A 61 2.09 -4.58 -8.70
CA GLU A 61 2.89 -5.60 -8.03
C GLU A 61 3.30 -6.72 -8.98
N ASP A 62 2.42 -7.15 -9.89
CA ASP A 62 2.74 -8.13 -10.93
C ASP A 62 3.85 -7.62 -11.87
N HIS A 63 3.78 -6.36 -12.28
CA HIS A 63 4.84 -5.75 -13.09
C HIS A 63 6.17 -5.65 -12.33
N MET A 64 6.13 -5.28 -11.04
CA MET A 64 7.31 -5.22 -10.17
C MET A 64 7.91 -6.60 -9.91
N LEU A 65 7.07 -7.64 -9.76
CA LEU A 65 7.51 -9.02 -9.65
C LEU A 65 8.24 -9.50 -10.92
N ARG A 66 7.71 -9.16 -12.10
CA ARG A 66 8.36 -9.52 -13.38
C ARG A 66 9.69 -8.80 -13.59
N SER A 67 9.79 -7.54 -13.16
CA SER A 67 10.99 -6.72 -13.39
C SER A 67 12.06 -6.82 -12.30
N ARG A 68 11.68 -7.12 -11.05
CA ARG A 68 12.59 -7.15 -9.87
C ARG A 68 12.71 -8.52 -9.22
N GLY A 69 11.82 -9.47 -9.53
CA GLY A 69 11.88 -10.85 -9.07
C GLY A 69 11.91 -10.99 -7.55
N GLU A 70 12.91 -11.71 -7.04
CA GLU A 70 13.03 -12.06 -5.62
C GLU A 70 13.21 -10.86 -4.68
N LYS A 71 13.86 -9.77 -5.15
CA LYS A 71 14.04 -8.56 -4.32
C LYS A 71 12.70 -7.97 -3.91
N PHE A 72 11.74 -7.94 -4.84
CA PHE A 72 10.39 -7.44 -4.56
C PHE A 72 9.59 -8.43 -3.71
N ARG A 73 9.75 -9.75 -3.89
CA ARG A 73 9.14 -10.74 -2.99
C ARG A 73 9.64 -10.63 -1.56
N ALA A 74 10.92 -10.34 -1.35
CA ALA A 74 11.46 -10.08 -0.02
C ALA A 74 10.78 -8.85 0.62
N LEU A 75 10.61 -7.78 -0.14
CA LEU A 75 9.89 -6.58 0.31
C LEU A 75 8.41 -6.88 0.63
N GLN A 76 7.71 -7.64 -0.22
CA GLN A 76 6.30 -7.99 -0.01
C GLN A 76 6.05 -8.73 1.30
N ARG A 77 7.04 -9.49 1.79
CA ARG A 77 6.96 -10.22 3.07
C ARG A 77 7.15 -9.29 4.29
N ARG A 78 7.87 -8.19 4.13
CA ARG A 78 8.30 -7.29 5.23
C ARG A 78 7.42 -6.05 5.37
N VAL A 79 6.91 -5.52 4.26
CA VAL A 79 6.22 -4.23 4.20
C VAL A 79 4.77 -4.44 3.78
N ASN A 80 3.80 -3.78 4.41
CA ASN A 80 2.39 -3.89 4.05
C ASN A 80 2.09 -3.32 2.66
N ALA A 81 1.06 -3.83 1.99
CA ALA A 81 0.66 -3.36 0.65
C ALA A 81 0.08 -1.94 0.66
N PHE A 82 -0.92 -1.70 1.53
CA PHE A 82 -1.75 -0.49 1.51
C PHE A 82 -1.64 0.29 2.83
N PHE A 83 -2.04 -0.31 3.95
CA PHE A 83 -2.01 0.36 5.26
C PHE A 83 -0.58 0.59 5.77
N PRO A 84 -0.19 1.84 6.11
CA PRO A 84 1.08 2.13 6.75
C PRO A 84 1.19 1.38 8.07
N GLY A 85 2.19 0.52 8.20
CA GLY A 85 2.41 -0.25 9.43
C GLY A 85 3.89 -0.52 9.68
N PRO A 86 4.24 -0.95 10.91
CA PRO A 86 5.61 -1.36 11.22
C PRO A 86 6.03 -2.52 10.31
N ARG A 87 7.30 -2.50 9.89
CA ARG A 87 7.85 -3.59 9.09
C ARG A 87 7.82 -4.88 9.89
N ARG A 88 7.30 -5.95 9.29
CA ARG A 88 7.47 -7.29 9.83
C ARG A 88 8.97 -7.61 9.78
N GLN A 89 9.54 -7.88 10.94
CA GLN A 89 10.93 -8.31 11.03
C GLN A 89 11.07 -9.65 10.33
N ASP A 90 12.15 -9.79 9.58
CA ASP A 90 12.55 -11.08 9.08
C ASP A 90 13.01 -11.92 10.25
N ILE A 91 12.23 -12.93 10.60
CA ILE A 91 12.72 -14.00 11.46
C ILE A 91 13.77 -14.73 10.63
N HIS A 92 15.04 -14.40 10.83
CA HIS A 92 16.13 -15.28 10.41
C HIS A 92 15.99 -16.57 11.23
N PRO A 93 16.18 -17.78 10.64
CA PRO A 93 16.07 -19.04 11.38
C PRO A 93 17.04 -19.16 12.58
N GLU A 94 17.94 -18.19 12.78
CA GLU A 94 18.70 -18.01 14.01
C GLU A 94 18.38 -16.65 14.66
N GLY A 95 17.36 -16.63 15.52
CA GLY A 95 17.29 -15.96 16.82
C GLY A 95 17.73 -14.50 17.05
N GLU A 96 18.22 -13.74 16.09
CA GLU A 96 18.68 -12.36 16.31
C GLU A 96 17.80 -11.33 15.57
N LEU A 97 17.06 -10.55 16.37
CA LEU A 97 16.40 -9.33 15.91
C LEU A 97 17.46 -8.28 15.58
N LYS A 98 17.49 -7.80 14.33
CA LYS A 98 18.15 -6.54 13.94
C LYS A 98 17.16 -5.38 13.91
#